data_AF-A0A392P1I8-F1
#
_entry.id   AF-A0A392P1I8-F1
#
_cell.length_a   1.000
_cell.length_b   1.000
_cell.length_c   1.000
_cell.angle_alpha   90.00
_cell.angle_beta   90.00
_cell.angle_gamma   90.00
#
_symmetry.space_group_name_H-M   'P 1'
#
loop_
_entity.id
_entity.type
_entity.pdbx_description
1 polymer ?
#
loop_
_entity_poly.entity_id
_entity_poly.type
_entity_poly.pdbx_seq_one_letter_code
_entity_poly.pdbx_strand_id
1 'polypeptide(L)'
;GGVPGVDNLRDSAVLEGLVKKHVEDGKLYAAVCAAPAVVLGPWGLLNGLKATCHPSFMEKLASYTTSVESRVQLDGKVVTSRAPGTTMEFAVAIVEQLFGKEKADEVAGPL
;
A
#
# COMPACT_ATOMS: atom_id res chain seq x y z
N GLY A 1 6.40 6.02 0.98
CA GLY A 1 6.03 6.47 2.33
C GLY A 1 6.93 7.61 2.77
N GLY A 2 6.90 7.99 4.04
CA GLY A 2 7.74 9.05 4.61
C GLY A 2 7.27 10.47 4.29
N VAL A 3 7.36 11.39 5.26
CA VAL A 3 7.10 12.83 5.09
C VAL A 3 8.47 13.53 5.02
N PRO A 4 8.71 14.47 4.07
CA PRO A 4 7.76 15.06 3.12
C PRO A 4 7.53 14.26 1.82
N GLY A 5 8.16 13.09 1.66
CA GLY A 5 8.11 12.32 0.41
C GLY A 5 6.70 12.04 -0.12
N VAL A 6 5.73 11.73 0.74
CA VAL A 6 4.34 11.47 0.32
C VAL A 6 3.61 12.69 -0.24
N ASP A 7 3.98 13.90 0.14
CA ASP A 7 3.39 15.12 -0.43
C ASP A 7 3.86 15.30 -1.87
N ASN A 8 5.16 15.11 -2.11
CA ASN A 8 5.73 15.13 -3.47
C ASN A 8 5.11 14.04 -4.37
N LEU A 9 4.86 12.85 -3.82
CA LEU A 9 4.22 11.76 -4.56
C LEU A 9 2.76 12.11 -4.90
N ARG A 10 1.99 12.64 -3.94
CA ARG A 10 0.59 13.05 -4.13
C ARG A 10 0.46 14.11 -5.22
N ASP A 11 1.35 15.10 -5.23
CA ASP A 11 1.26 16.27 -6.11
C ASP A 11 1.85 16.01 -7.51
N SER A 12 2.39 14.81 -7.76
CA SER A 12 2.91 14.41 -9.07
C SER A 12 1.82 13.85 -9.96
N ALA A 13 1.27 14.68 -10.86
CA ALA A 13 0.29 14.27 -11.86
C ALA A 13 0.80 13.15 -12.79
N VAL A 14 2.11 13.13 -13.06
CA VAL A 14 2.75 12.06 -13.86
C VAL A 14 2.65 10.73 -13.12
N LEU A 15 2.96 10.71 -11.83
CA LEU A 15 2.88 9.48 -11.04
C LEU A 15 1.43 9.03 -10.87
N GLU A 16 0.50 9.95 -10.60
CA GLU A 16 -0.93 9.64 -10.50
C GLU A 16 -1.44 8.93 -11.77
N GLY A 17 -1.12 9.48 -12.95
CA GLY A 17 -1.52 8.89 -14.22
C GLY A 17 -0.93 7.50 -14.46
N LEU A 18 0.36 7.30 -14.13
CA LEU A 18 1.02 5.99 -14.25
C LEU A 18 0.39 4.95 -13.32
N VAL A 19 0.12 5.31 -12.06
CA VAL A 19 -0.45 4.39 -11.08
C VAL A 19 -1.90 4.06 -11.43
N LYS A 20 -2.72 5.06 -11.80
CA LYS A 20 -4.11 4.81 -12.24
C LYS A 20 -4.18 3.85 -13.42
N LYS A 21 -3.35 4.07 -14.45
CA LYS A 21 -3.25 3.15 -15.59
C LYS A 21 -2.82 1.74 -15.17
N HIS A 22 -1.85 1.62 -14.26
CA HIS A 22 -1.39 0.33 -13.74
C HIS A 22 -2.49 -0.43 -12.99
N VAL A 23 -3.33 0.29 -12.24
CA VAL A 23 -4.51 -0.27 -11.56
C VAL A 23 -5.60 -0.68 -12.55
N GLU A 24 -5.87 0.15 -13.56
CA GLU A 24 -6.82 -0.16 -14.66
C GLU A 24 -6.40 -1.42 -15.43
N ASP A 25 -5.11 -1.63 -15.63
CA ASP A 25 -4.54 -2.86 -16.21
C ASP A 25 -4.67 -4.09 -15.29
N GLY A 26 -5.27 -3.96 -14.10
CA GLY A 26 -5.47 -5.05 -13.14
C GLY A 26 -4.21 -5.53 -12.42
N LYS A 27 -3.14 -4.72 -12.41
CA LYS A 27 -1.85 -5.09 -11.83
C LYS A 27 -1.80 -4.81 -10.32
N LEU A 28 -0.90 -5.53 -9.64
CA LEU A 28 -0.64 -5.35 -8.21
C LEU A 28 -0.05 -3.96 -7.92
N TYR A 29 -0.54 -3.29 -6.90
CA TYR A 29 0.00 -2.02 -6.42
C TYR A 29 0.05 -2.00 -4.90
N ALA A 30 0.93 -1.16 -4.34
CA ALA A 30 1.19 -1.21 -2.90
C ALA A 30 1.61 0.13 -2.32
N ALA A 31 1.27 0.36 -1.05
CA ALA A 31 1.66 1.57 -0.33
C ALA A 31 1.91 1.31 1.16
N VAL A 32 2.90 1.99 1.73
CA VAL A 32 3.31 1.81 3.13
C VAL A 32 3.43 3.14 3.86
N CYS A 33 3.22 3.13 5.17
CA CYS A 33 3.33 4.27 6.06
C CYS A 33 2.25 5.32 5.78
N ALA A 34 2.61 6.57 5.51
CA ALA A 34 1.63 7.62 5.22
C ALA A 34 1.03 7.53 3.80
N ALA A 35 1.65 6.77 2.89
CA ALA A 35 1.27 6.75 1.48
C ALA A 35 -0.17 6.25 1.19
N PRO A 36 -0.72 5.23 1.88
CA PRO A 36 -2.11 4.84 1.66
C PRO A 36 -3.10 5.99 1.89
N ALA A 37 -2.92 6.77 2.96
CA ALA A 37 -3.84 7.85 3.34
C ALA A 37 -3.59 9.17 2.60
N VAL A 38 -2.35 9.43 2.16
CA VAL A 38 -1.95 10.71 1.56
C VAL A 38 -1.91 10.65 0.03
N VAL A 39 -1.69 9.47 -0.56
CA VAL A 39 -1.52 9.29 -2.00
C VAL A 39 -2.67 8.46 -2.57
N LEU A 40 -2.80 7.18 -2.18
CA LEU A 40 -3.78 6.28 -2.79
C LEU A 40 -5.23 6.66 -2.48
N GLY A 41 -5.51 7.07 -1.23
CA GLY A 41 -6.84 7.52 -0.80
C GLY A 41 -7.37 8.69 -1.63
N PRO A 42 -6.68 9.85 -1.66
CA PRO A 42 -7.08 11.00 -2.49
C PRO A 42 -7.18 10.72 -3.98
N TRP A 43 -6.38 9.79 -4.52
CA TRP A 43 -6.48 9.35 -5.92
C TRP A 43 -7.67 8.43 -6.20
N GLY A 44 -8.46 8.07 -5.17
CA GLY A 44 -9.63 7.20 -5.27
C GLY A 44 -9.29 5.71 -5.42
N LEU A 45 -8.03 5.33 -5.21
CA LEU A 45 -7.55 3.96 -5.46
C LEU A 45 -7.88 2.99 -4.34
N LEU A 46 -8.49 3.45 -3.23
CA LEU A 46 -8.86 2.61 -2.09
C LEU A 46 -10.38 2.53 -1.86
N ASN A 47 -11.18 3.12 -2.75
CA ASN A 47 -12.63 3.22 -2.60
C ASN A 47 -13.26 1.81 -2.52
N GLY A 48 -13.98 1.55 -1.43
CA GLY A 48 -14.65 0.25 -1.20
C GLY A 48 -13.74 -0.91 -0.79
N LEU A 49 -12.43 -0.67 -0.60
CA LEU A 49 -11.46 -1.67 -0.18
C LEU A 49 -11.22 -1.62 1.34
N LYS A 50 -10.43 -2.56 1.85
CA LYS A 50 -9.81 -2.52 3.17
C LYS A 50 -8.34 -2.11 3.05
N ALA A 51 -7.89 -1.21 3.91
CA ALA A 51 -6.49 -0.78 3.94
C ALA A 51 -6.00 -0.45 5.36
N THR A 52 -4.69 -0.48 5.54
CA THR A 52 -4.00 -0.04 6.76
C THR A 52 -2.99 1.05 6.39
N CYS A 53 -2.56 1.86 7.35
CA CYS A 53 -1.49 2.84 7.15
C CYS A 53 -0.78 3.14 8.48
N HIS A 54 0.13 4.12 8.46
CA HIS A 54 0.75 4.61 9.68
C HIS A 54 -0.31 5.07 10.70
N PRO A 55 -0.17 4.75 12.00
CA PRO A 55 -1.16 5.06 13.02
C PRO A 55 -1.63 6.53 13.01
N SER A 56 -0.69 7.47 12.88
CA SER A 56 -0.99 8.92 12.84
C SER A 56 -1.80 9.37 11.60
N PHE A 57 -2.03 8.50 10.62
CA PHE A 57 -2.78 8.79 9.40
C PHE A 57 -4.06 7.95 9.28
N MET A 58 -4.38 7.10 10.26
CA MET A 58 -5.53 6.19 10.20
C MET A 58 -6.86 6.92 10.10
N GLU A 59 -7.02 8.04 10.83
CA GLU A 59 -8.24 8.87 10.74
C GLU A 59 -8.43 9.42 9.32
N LYS A 60 -7.35 9.93 8.71
CA LYS A 60 -7.38 10.37 7.32
C LYS A 60 -7.70 9.23 6.36
N LEU A 61 -7.11 8.05 6.56
CA LEU A 61 -7.38 6.87 5.74
C LEU A 61 -8.87 6.49 5.77
N ALA A 62 -9.49 6.51 6.95
CA ALA A 62 -10.89 6.15 7.14
C ALA A 62 -11.86 7.01 6.32
N SER A 63 -11.45 8.20 5.87
CA SER A 63 -12.25 9.05 4.98
C SER A 63 -12.36 8.53 3.54
N TYR A 64 -11.51 7.57 3.13
CA TYR A 64 -11.45 7.06 1.75
C TYR A 64 -11.81 5.57 1.63
N THR A 65 -11.74 4.80 2.72
CA THR A 65 -11.72 3.33 2.66
C THR A 65 -12.08 2.70 4.01
N THR A 66 -12.29 1.38 4.04
CA THR A 66 -12.45 0.65 5.31
C THR A 66 -11.09 0.48 5.99
N SER A 67 -10.73 1.38 6.90
CA SER A 67 -9.44 1.31 7.60
C SER A 67 -9.42 0.16 8.61
N VAL A 68 -8.34 -0.62 8.62
CA VAL A 68 -8.14 -1.76 9.53
C VAL A 68 -6.76 -1.71 10.19
N GLU A 69 -6.63 -2.25 11.40
CA GLU A 69 -5.38 -2.18 12.18
C GLU A 69 -4.42 -3.38 11.98
N SER A 70 -4.44 -4.01 10.81
CA SER A 70 -3.48 -5.07 10.47
C SER A 70 -2.10 -4.50 10.16
N ARG A 71 -1.04 -5.28 10.42
CA ARG A 71 0.36 -4.90 10.10
C ARG A 71 0.57 -4.75 8.59
N VAL A 72 0.01 -5.69 7.83
CA VAL A 72 -0.12 -5.69 6.37
C VAL A 72 -1.56 -6.03 6.04
N GLN A 73 -2.18 -5.28 5.13
CA GLN A 73 -3.52 -5.53 4.62
C GLN A 73 -3.48 -5.82 3.13
N LEU A 74 -4.07 -6.95 2.73
CA LEU A 74 -4.31 -7.30 1.33
C LEU A 74 -5.80 -7.20 1.05
N ASP A 75 -6.18 -6.56 -0.05
CA ASP A 75 -7.55 -6.57 -0.55
C ASP A 75 -7.53 -6.51 -2.10
N GLY A 76 -7.95 -7.58 -2.76
CA GLY A 76 -7.81 -7.71 -4.21
C GLY A 76 -6.37 -7.54 -4.70
N LYS A 77 -6.10 -6.44 -5.42
CA LYS A 77 -4.77 -6.12 -6.01
C LYS A 77 -3.99 -5.06 -5.22
N VAL A 78 -4.48 -4.61 -4.07
CA VAL A 78 -3.76 -3.66 -3.22
C VAL A 78 -3.12 -4.35 -2.02
N VAL A 79 -1.87 -3.97 -1.74
CA VAL A 79 -1.18 -4.30 -0.49
C VAL A 79 -0.85 -3.02 0.25
N THR A 80 -1.30 -2.88 1.49
CA THR A 80 -0.98 -1.73 2.35
C THR A 80 -0.30 -2.15 3.65
N SER A 81 0.54 -1.28 4.22
CA SER A 81 1.29 -1.58 5.45
C SER A 81 1.54 -0.34 6.31
N ARG A 82 1.80 -0.55 7.60
CA ARG A 82 1.74 0.50 8.64
C ARG A 82 2.97 1.39 8.76
N ALA A 83 4.16 0.83 8.93
CA ALA A 83 5.30 1.60 9.44
C ALA A 83 6.64 0.95 9.04
N PRO A 84 7.79 1.60 9.29
CA PRO A 84 9.09 0.98 9.00
C PRO A 84 9.23 -0.45 9.59
N GLY A 85 8.72 -0.66 10.82
CA GLY A 85 8.72 -1.97 11.49
C GLY A 85 7.80 -3.04 10.88
N THR A 86 7.04 -2.73 9.83
CA THR A 86 6.22 -3.70 9.07
C THR A 86 6.67 -3.83 7.62
N THR A 87 7.83 -3.27 7.26
CA THR A 87 8.31 -3.23 5.86
C THR A 87 8.76 -4.60 5.36
N MET A 88 9.33 -5.45 6.23
CA MET A 88 9.76 -6.80 5.84
C MET A 88 8.55 -7.68 5.51
N GLU A 89 7.56 -7.73 6.40
CA GLU A 89 6.29 -8.43 6.15
C GLU A 89 5.58 -7.91 4.89
N PHE A 90 5.61 -6.58 4.69
CA PHE A 90 5.05 -5.94 3.50
C PHE A 90 5.75 -6.39 2.21
N ALA A 91 7.08 -6.44 2.21
CA ALA A 91 7.85 -6.89 1.05
C ALA A 91 7.57 -8.37 0.74
N VAL A 92 7.56 -9.23 1.77
CA VAL A 92 7.22 -10.66 1.60
C VAL A 92 5.80 -10.84 1.07
N ALA A 93 4.83 -10.08 1.57
CA ALA A 93 3.47 -10.12 1.05
C ALA A 93 3.38 -9.73 -0.44
N ILE A 94 4.17 -8.75 -0.89
CA ILE A 94 4.24 -8.38 -2.31
C ILE A 94 4.87 -9.52 -3.13
N VAL A 95 5.94 -10.13 -2.65
CA VAL A 95 6.58 -11.28 -3.30
C VAL A 95 5.58 -12.43 -3.46
N GLU A 96 4.82 -12.75 -2.41
CA GLU A 96 3.80 -13.79 -2.45
C GLU A 96 2.73 -13.49 -3.52
N GLN A 97 2.26 -12.23 -3.62
CA GLN A 97 1.25 -11.85 -4.61
C GLN A 97 1.77 -11.91 -6.06
N LEU A 98 3.08 -11.74 -6.27
CA LEU A 98 3.68 -11.75 -7.61
C LEU A 98 4.16 -13.14 -8.04
N PHE A 99 4.69 -13.93 -7.11
CA PHE A 99 5.44 -15.15 -7.42
C PHE A 99 4.93 -16.39 -6.68
N GLY A 100 3.92 -16.24 -5.83
CA GLY A 100 3.36 -17.32 -5.04
C GLY A 100 4.12 -17.59 -3.74
N LYS A 101 3.50 -18.42 -2.90
CA LYS A 101 3.93 -18.69 -1.52
C LYS A 101 5.32 -19.32 -1.43
N GLU A 102 5.64 -20.26 -2.30
CA GLU A 102 6.95 -20.94 -2.30
C GLU A 102 8.11 -19.93 -2.42
N LYS A 103 7.98 -18.96 -3.33
CA LYS A 103 9.00 -17.91 -3.50
C LYS A 103 9.05 -16.96 -2.31
N ALA A 104 7.91 -16.66 -1.69
CA ALA A 104 7.85 -15.85 -0.49
C ALA A 104 8.56 -16.54 0.69
N ASP A 105 8.32 -17.84 0.89
CA ASP A 105 8.95 -18.64 1.94
C ASP A 105 10.48 -18.74 1.72
N GLU A 106 10.94 -18.93 0.49
CA GLU A 106 12.36 -18.93 0.11
C GLU A 106 13.04 -17.59 0.45
N VAL A 107 12.42 -16.47 0.11
CA VAL A 107 12.98 -15.13 0.33
C VAL A 107 12.89 -14.72 1.81
N ALA A 108 11.88 -15.19 2.54
CA ALA A 108 11.69 -14.89 3.95
C ALA A 108 12.63 -15.68 4.87
N GLY A 109 13.05 -16.89 4.48
CA GLY A 109 13.90 -17.75 5.32
C GLY A 109 15.19 -17.10 5.85
N PRO A 110 15.91 -16.28 5.08
CA PRO A 110 17.11 -15.57 5.54
C PRO A 110 16.88 -14.28 6.38
N LEU A 111 15.64 -13.85 6.60
CA LEU A 111 15.28 -12.53 7.18
C LEU A 111 15.14 -12.52 8.71
#